data_AF-A0A519XRS9-F1
#
_entry.id   AF-A0A519XRS9-F1
#
_cell.length_a   1.000
_cell.length_b   1.000
_cell.length_c   1.000
_cell.angle_alpha   90.00
_cell.angle_beta   90.00
_cell.angle_gamma   90.00
#
_symmetry.space_group_name_H-M   'P 1'
#
loop_
_entity.id
_entity.type
_entity.pdbx_description
1 polymer ?
#
loop_
_entity_poly.entity_id
_entity_poly.type
_entity_poly.pdbx_seq_one_letter_code
_entity_poly.pdbx_strand_id
1 'polypeptide(L)' 'MLDKIKGALFGLSVGDALGVPVEFRSRDELANFPLTDMRGYGTWNQAPGTWSDDSS' A
#
# COMPACT_ATOMS: atom_id res chain seq x y z
N MET A 1 24.48 -2.12 -6.18
CA MET A 1 23.60 -1.42 -7.16
C MET A 1 22.31 -2.20 -7.40
N LEU A 2 22.41 -3.50 -7.68
CA LEU A 2 21.25 -4.37 -7.87
C LEU A 2 20.24 -4.31 -6.71
N ASP A 3 20.71 -4.31 -5.47
CA ASP A 3 19.83 -4.23 -4.29
C ASP A 3 19.02 -2.92 -4.23
N LYS A 4 19.58 -1.81 -4.71
CA LYS A 4 18.86 -0.53 -4.79
C LYS A 4 17.75 -0.58 -5.85
N ILE A 5 18.02 -1.22 -6.99
CA ILE A 5 17.05 -1.38 -8.07
C ILE A 5 15.91 -2.30 -7.61
N LYS A 6 16.25 -3.44 -7.00
CA LYS A 6 15.26 -4.36 -6.42
C LYS A 6 14.45 -3.69 -5.31
N GLY A 7 15.12 -2.95 -4.43
CA GLY A 7 14.47 -2.20 -3.35
C GLY A 7 13.53 -1.12 -3.88
N ALA A 8 13.86 -0.45 -4.98
CA ALA A 8 12.96 0.51 -5.61
C ALA A 8 11.72 -0.17 -6.19
N LEU A 9 11.88 -1.27 -6.93
CA LEU A 9 10.77 -1.99 -7.55
C LEU A 9 9.85 -2.63 -6.48
N PHE A 10 10.41 -3.33 -5.50
CA PHE A 10 9.62 -3.92 -4.42
C PHE A 10 9.06 -2.86 -3.46
N GLY A 11 9.80 -1.78 -3.21
CA GLY A 11 9.33 -0.67 -2.38
C GLY A 11 8.11 0.02 -2.97
N LEU A 12 8.08 0.17 -4.30
CA LEU A 12 6.90 0.66 -5.03
C LEU A 12 5.70 -0.25 -4.79
N SER A 13 5.82 -1.55 -5.03
CA SER A 13 4.70 -2.48 -4.85
C SER A 13 4.27 -2.66 -3.40
N VAL A 14 5.20 -2.54 -2.44
CA VAL A 14 4.87 -2.52 -1.01
C VAL A 14 4.11 -1.24 -0.64
N GLY A 15 4.52 -0.08 -1.16
CA GLY A 15 3.83 1.19 -0.94
C GLY A 15 2.43 1.19 -1.53
N ASP A 16 2.28 0.68 -2.75
CA ASP A 16 1.02 0.47 -3.44
C ASP A 16 0.08 -0.43 -2.62
N ALA A 17 0.53 -1.64 -2.25
CA ALA A 17 -0.28 -2.58 -1.46
C ALA A 17 -0.68 -2.04 -0.07
N LEU A 18 0.13 -1.16 0.55
CA LEU A 18 -0.24 -0.45 1.79
C LEU A 18 -1.30 0.63 1.54
N GLY A 19 -1.30 1.26 0.36
CA GLY A 19 -2.19 2.34 -0.03
C GLY A 19 -3.59 1.88 -0.47
N VAL A 20 -3.68 0.79 -1.24
CA VAL A 20 -4.93 0.19 -1.76
C VAL A 20 -6.09 0.15 -0.75
N PRO A 21 -5.93 -0.37 0.49
CA PRO A 21 -7.04 -0.45 1.45
C PRO A 21 -7.51 0.92 1.98
N VAL A 22 -6.73 1.99 1.81
CA VAL A 22 -7.03 3.34 2.33
C VAL A 22 -7.11 4.42 1.25
N GLU A 23 -7.24 4.02 -0.02
CA GLU A 23 -7.51 4.97 -1.08
C GLU A 23 -8.74 5.83 -0.77
N PHE A 24 -8.63 7.11 -1.10
CA PHE A 24 -9.63 8.16 -0.81
C PHE A 24 -9.88 8.47 0.68
N ARG A 25 -9.10 7.90 1.61
CA ARG A 25 -9.11 8.32 3.03
C ARG A 25 -8.33 9.62 3.24
N SER A 26 -8.81 10.44 4.17
CA SER A 26 -8.12 11.69 4.50
C SER A 26 -6.88 11.45 5.36
N ARG A 27 -5.93 12.38 5.29
CA ARG A 27 -4.73 12.33 6.15
C ARG A 27 -5.09 12.42 7.64
N ASP A 28 -6.11 13.20 7.99
CA ASP A 28 -6.57 13.34 9.38
C ASP A 28 -7.18 12.02 9.90
N GLU A 29 -7.90 11.27 9.06
CA GLU A 29 -8.39 9.94 9.42
C GLU A 29 -7.22 8.99 9.67
N LEU A 30 -6.22 8.97 8.78
CA LEU A 30 -5.04 8.12 8.91
C LEU A 30 -4.10 8.54 10.05
N ALA A 31 -4.13 9.80 10.48
CA ALA A 31 -3.40 10.24 11.67
C ALA A 31 -3.98 9.64 12.96
N ASN A 32 -5.31 9.47 13.02
CA ASN A 32 -6.00 8.83 14.14
C ASN A 32 -5.96 7.30 14.04
N PHE A 33 -5.98 6.76 12.82
CA PHE A 33 -5.98 5.31 12.54
C PHE A 33 -4.84 4.92 11.60
N PRO A 34 -3.58 5.01 12.06
CA PRO A 34 -2.43 4.76 11.20
C PRO A 34 -2.42 3.33 10.68
N LEU A 35 -1.97 3.17 9.43
CA LEU A 35 -1.53 1.89 8.89
C LEU A 35 -0.20 1.53 9.52
N THR A 36 -0.20 0.44 10.29
CA THR A 36 0.99 -0.10 10.96
C THR A 36 1.38 -1.48 10.44
N ASP A 37 0.56 -2.06 9.55
CA ASP A 37 0.74 -3.39 8.97
C ASP A 37 -0.03 -3.47 7.64
N MET A 38 0.18 -4.55 6.87
CA MET A 38 -0.62 -4.85 5.68
C MET A 38 -2.04 -5.23 6.08
N ARG A 39 -2.97 -4.30 5.88
CA ARG A 39 -4.41 -4.51 6.06
C ARG A 39 -5.06 -4.79 4.70
N GLY A 40 -6.19 -5.49 4.72
CA GLY A 40 -7.01 -5.75 3.53
C GLY A 40 -8.44 -5.30 3.75
N TYR A 41 -9.28 -5.57 2.77
CA TYR A 41 -10.73 -5.39 2.76
C TYR A 41 -11.21 -3.95 2.95
N GLY A 42 -10.34 -2.98 2.65
CA GLY A 42 -10.66 -1.56 2.63
C GLY A 42 -11.40 -1.14 1.37
N THR A 43 -10.97 -0.03 0.75
CA THR A 43 -11.65 0.65 -0.37
C THR A 43 -12.18 -0.30 -1.47
N TRP A 44 -11.42 -1.33 -1.84
CA TRP A 44 -11.76 -2.23 -2.95
C TRP A 44 -12.06 -3.68 -2.54
N ASN A 45 -12.21 -3.95 -1.25
CA ASN A 45 -12.47 -5.28 -0.69
C ASN A 45 -11.44 -6.37 -1.11
N GLN A 46 -10.17 -5.99 -1.26
CA GLN A 46 -9.08 -6.90 -1.66
C GLN A 46 -8.36 -7.52 -0.46
N ALA A 47 -7.76 -8.69 -0.63
CA ALA A 47 -6.98 -9.32 0.44
C ALA A 47 -5.74 -8.47 0.82
N PRO A 48 -5.19 -8.62 2.04
CA PRO A 48 -3.94 -7.97 2.42
C PRO A 48 -2.81 -8.30 1.43
N GLY A 49 -2.06 -7.28 1.02
CA GLY A 49 -0.94 -7.43 0.07
C GLY A 49 -1.33 -7.37 -1.41
N THR A 50 -2.61 -7.18 -1.75
CA THR A 50 -3.02 -6.86 -3.12
C THR A 50 -2.55 -5.45 -3.49
N TRP A 51 -1.91 -5.34 -4.66
CA TRP A 51 -1.41 -4.13 -5.30
C TRP A 51 -2.34 -3.71 -6.44
N SER A 52 -2.27 -2.45 -6.84
CA SER A 52 -3.12 -1.86 -7.88
C SER A 52 -2.43 -1.91 -9.27
N ASP A 53 -2.98 -1.15 -10.21
CA ASP A 53 -2.40 -0.95 -11.54
C ASP A 53 -1.04 -0.23 -11.51
N ASP A 54 -0.70 0.48 -10.41
CA ASP A 54 0.61 1.12 -10.22
C ASP A 54 1.78 0.14 -10.33
N SER A 55 1.55 -1.13 -9.99
CA SER A 55 2.60 -2.16 -9.94
C SER A 55 2.53 -3.19 -11.08
N SER A 56 1.48 -3.19 -11.91
CA SER A 56 1.10 -4.21 -12.94
C SER A 56 2.07 -4.38 -14.11
#